data_AF-A0A7T6XKX4-F1
#
_entry.id   AF-A0A7T6XKX4-F1
#
_cell.length_a   1.000
_cell.length_b   1.000
_cell.length_c   1.000
_cell.angle_alpha   90.00
_cell.angle_beta   90.00
_cell.angle_gamma   90.00
#
_symmetry.space_group_name_H-M   'P 1'
#
loop_
_entity.id
_entity.type
_entity.pdbx_description
1 polymer ?
#
loop_
_entity_poly.entity_id
_entity_poly.type
_entity_poly.pdbx_seq_one_letter_code
_entity_poly.pdbx_strand_id
1 'polypeptide(L)'
;MEYPELPIEEVPRTPSPPPEPPDSDTESFTADTTNSAASAMPCEPFPMGNLDRKLQRWNWLERDTAIQVLTLDSIDWSKQRIADYLGITRNQVRWAIARGTPTPRKPPGRVPKLIRSEADDIITFITTDEINRRLSYEKLINFLS
;
A
#
# COMPACT_ATOMS: atom_id res chain seq x y z
N MET A 1 59.95 6.19 -33.64
CA MET A 1 58.62 5.83 -34.17
C MET A 1 57.61 6.62 -33.37
N GLU A 2 57.11 7.66 -34.02
CA GLU A 2 56.12 8.61 -33.52
C GLU A 2 54.76 7.90 -33.41
N TYR A 3 54.06 8.10 -32.31
CA TYR A 3 52.67 7.65 -32.17
C TYR A 3 51.77 8.65 -32.90
N PRO A 4 50.89 8.21 -33.82
CA PRO A 4 49.90 9.09 -34.40
C PRO A 4 48.83 9.43 -33.34
N GLU A 5 48.59 10.74 -33.14
CA GLU A 5 47.49 11.26 -32.33
C GLU A 5 46.14 10.81 -32.93
N LEU A 6 45.33 10.12 -32.13
CA LEU A 6 43.96 9.78 -32.52
C LEU A 6 43.00 10.92 -32.13
N PRO A 7 42.10 11.34 -33.04
CA PRO A 7 41.12 12.41 -32.82
C PRO A 7 40.17 12.19 -31.64
N ILE A 8 39.87 13.29 -30.96
CA ILE A 8 38.96 13.41 -29.81
C ILE A 8 37.53 13.09 -30.27
N GLU A 9 36.97 11.96 -29.83
CA GLU A 9 35.54 11.68 -30.01
C GLU A 9 34.69 12.43 -28.97
N GLU A 10 33.58 12.97 -29.47
CA GLU A 10 32.73 14.00 -28.88
C GLU A 10 32.10 13.63 -27.53
N VAL A 11 32.07 14.61 -26.63
CA VAL A 11 31.29 14.64 -25.38
C VAL A 11 29.79 14.46 -25.69
N PRO A 12 29.04 13.62 -24.96
CA PRO A 12 27.60 13.48 -25.18
C PRO A 12 26.88 14.81 -24.92
N ARG A 13 26.23 15.34 -25.96
CA ARG A 13 25.41 16.55 -25.89
C ARG A 13 24.20 16.28 -24.99
N THR A 14 24.10 17.01 -23.89
CA THR A 14 22.90 17.08 -23.06
C THR A 14 21.71 17.56 -23.90
N PRO A 15 20.53 16.91 -23.86
CA PRO A 15 19.37 17.43 -24.56
C PRO A 15 18.86 18.73 -23.89
N SER A 16 18.69 19.77 -24.71
CA SER A 16 18.09 21.06 -24.33
C SER A 16 16.64 20.88 -23.85
N PRO A 17 16.17 21.61 -22.81
CA PRO A 17 14.76 21.63 -22.46
C PRO A 17 13.92 22.29 -23.57
N PRO A 18 12.64 21.87 -23.74
CA PRO A 18 11.72 22.47 -24.70
C PRO A 18 11.36 23.91 -24.31
N PRO A 19 11.07 24.79 -25.29
CA PRO A 19 10.71 26.19 -25.02
C PRO A 19 9.32 26.28 -24.36
N GLU A 20 9.22 27.12 -23.32
CA GLU A 20 7.95 27.49 -22.68
C GLU A 20 7.04 28.27 -23.66
N PRO A 21 5.73 28.02 -23.68
CA PRO A 21 4.79 28.77 -24.50
C PRO A 21 4.59 30.19 -23.93
N PRO A 22 4.45 31.22 -24.79
CA PRO A 22 4.26 32.59 -24.35
C PRO A 22 2.85 32.82 -23.77
N ASP A 23 2.81 33.61 -22.70
CA ASP A 23 1.62 34.20 -22.12
C ASP A 23 0.76 34.90 -23.18
N SER A 24 -0.55 34.70 -23.12
CA SER A 24 -1.51 35.53 -23.84
C SER A 24 -2.76 35.72 -23.00
N ASP A 25 -2.92 36.98 -22.62
CA ASP A 25 -3.96 37.58 -21.82
C ASP A 25 -5.39 37.45 -22.38
N THR A 26 -6.33 37.47 -21.44
CA THR A 26 -7.64 38.15 -21.51
C THR A 26 -8.64 37.71 -22.57
N GLU A 27 -9.68 36.99 -22.13
CA GLU A 27 -11.05 37.35 -22.50
C GLU A 27 -11.94 37.47 -21.26
N SER A 28 -12.46 38.68 -21.10
CA SER A 28 -13.49 39.12 -20.18
C SER A 28 -14.83 38.45 -20.44
N PHE A 29 -15.41 37.82 -19.44
CA PHE A 29 -16.85 37.60 -19.38
C PHE A 29 -17.42 38.24 -18.13
N THR A 30 -18.00 39.43 -18.33
CA THR A 30 -18.87 40.10 -17.37
C THR A 30 -20.25 39.46 -17.41
N ALA A 31 -20.73 38.98 -16.27
CA ALA A 31 -22.15 39.00 -15.95
C ALA A 31 -22.32 39.00 -14.43
N ASP A 32 -22.75 40.15 -13.92
CA ASP A 32 -23.26 40.35 -12.58
C ASP A 32 -24.39 39.36 -12.29
N THR A 33 -24.39 38.73 -11.11
CA THR A 33 -25.61 38.28 -10.43
C THR A 33 -25.41 38.34 -8.92
N THR A 34 -25.77 39.51 -8.39
CA THR A 34 -26.31 39.83 -7.06
C THR A 34 -26.11 38.85 -5.89
N ASN A 35 -25.43 39.36 -4.86
CA ASN A 35 -25.27 38.85 -3.50
C ASN A 35 -26.48 38.11 -2.90
N SER A 36 -26.20 36.98 -2.26
CA SER A 36 -26.95 36.56 -1.06
C SER A 36 -25.95 36.05 -0.01
N ALA A 37 -25.75 36.90 1.00
CA ALA A 37 -25.11 36.53 2.23
C ALA A 37 -25.95 35.45 2.93
N ALA A 38 -25.39 34.26 3.06
CA ALA A 38 -25.86 33.28 4.03
C ALA A 38 -24.66 32.45 4.52
N SER A 39 -24.11 32.94 5.63
CA SER A 39 -23.44 32.17 6.67
C SER A 39 -22.27 31.27 6.24
N ALA A 40 -21.06 31.76 6.50
CA ALA A 40 -19.92 30.89 6.79
C ALA A 40 -20.35 29.88 7.85
N MET A 41 -20.64 28.65 7.44
CA MET A 41 -20.64 27.53 8.37
C MET A 41 -19.19 27.39 8.83
N PRO A 42 -18.89 27.45 10.13
CA PRO A 42 -17.63 26.90 10.60
C PRO A 42 -17.56 25.48 10.04
N CYS A 43 -16.45 25.12 9.41
CA CYS A 43 -16.15 23.74 9.09
C CYS A 43 -15.93 23.03 10.43
N GLU A 44 -17.01 22.76 11.15
CA GLU A 44 -16.96 21.98 12.37
C GLU A 44 -16.56 20.57 11.96
N PRO A 45 -15.59 19.96 12.64
CA PRO A 45 -15.26 18.57 12.40
C PRO A 45 -16.53 17.77 12.65
N PHE A 46 -17.08 17.17 11.59
CA PHE A 46 -18.23 16.29 11.69
C PHE A 46 -17.98 15.31 12.84
N PRO A 47 -18.82 15.29 13.89
CA PRO A 47 -18.73 14.24 14.87
C PRO A 47 -19.07 12.95 14.13
N MET A 48 -18.05 12.12 13.86
CA MET A 48 -18.23 10.76 13.34
C MET A 48 -18.91 9.92 14.43
N GLY A 49 -20.20 10.16 14.58
CA GLY A 49 -21.08 9.54 15.55
C GLY A 49 -21.49 8.16 15.07
N ASN A 50 -20.79 7.15 15.60
CA ASN A 50 -21.42 5.97 16.21
C ASN A 50 -22.23 4.99 15.33
N LEU A 51 -22.06 4.96 14.00
CA LEU A 51 -22.74 3.96 13.16
C LEU A 51 -22.04 2.58 13.08
N ASP A 52 -20.78 2.44 13.49
CA ASP A 52 -19.99 1.25 13.10
C ASP A 52 -19.63 0.25 14.20
N ARG A 53 -20.05 0.43 15.47
CA ARG A 53 -19.56 -0.42 16.58
C ARG A 53 -19.74 -1.94 16.37
N LYS A 54 -20.71 -2.36 15.54
CA LYS A 54 -20.98 -3.79 15.24
C LYS A 54 -20.03 -4.37 14.18
N LEU A 55 -19.46 -3.54 13.28
CA LEU A 55 -18.44 -3.92 12.30
C LEU A 55 -17.01 -3.83 12.87
N GLN A 56 -16.82 -3.11 13.98
CA GLN A 56 -15.53 -2.93 14.65
C GLN A 56 -14.92 -4.21 15.26
N ARG A 57 -15.67 -5.31 15.40
CA ARG A 57 -15.17 -6.53 16.07
C ARG A 57 -14.11 -7.27 15.25
N TRP A 58 -14.06 -7.06 13.93
CA TRP A 58 -13.12 -7.71 13.02
C TRP A 58 -12.40 -6.74 12.07
N ASN A 59 -12.66 -5.44 12.17
CA ASN A 59 -11.99 -4.47 11.31
C ASN A 59 -10.55 -4.26 11.80
N TRP A 60 -9.61 -4.74 10.99
CA TRP A 60 -8.24 -4.24 11.03
C TRP A 60 -8.27 -2.71 10.96
N LEU A 61 -7.39 -2.08 11.73
CA LEU A 61 -7.22 -0.64 11.66
C LEU A 61 -6.75 -0.28 10.24
N GLU A 62 -7.43 0.70 9.63
CA GLU A 62 -7.05 1.22 8.32
C GLU A 62 -5.63 1.81 8.38
N ARG A 63 -4.94 1.88 7.25
CA ARG A 63 -3.56 2.37 7.20
C ARG A 63 -3.47 3.80 7.74
N ASP A 64 -4.38 4.68 7.33
CA ASP A 64 -4.30 6.11 7.64
C ASP A 64 -4.61 6.38 9.12
N THR A 65 -5.59 5.66 9.69
CA THR A 65 -5.87 5.71 11.13
C THR A 65 -4.70 5.17 11.94
N ALA A 66 -4.00 4.13 11.46
CA ALA A 66 -2.77 3.64 12.10
C ALA A 66 -1.62 4.65 12.03
N ILE A 67 -1.46 5.39 10.93
CA ILE A 67 -0.49 6.49 10.81
C ILE A 67 -0.82 7.57 11.84
N GLN A 68 -2.07 8.02 11.93
CA GLN A 68 -2.49 9.02 12.91
C GLN A 68 -2.21 8.59 14.35
N VAL A 69 -2.50 7.34 14.69
CA VAL A 69 -2.16 6.79 16.02
C VAL A 69 -0.68 6.90 16.31
N LEU A 70 0.18 6.48 15.39
CA LEU A 70 1.64 6.50 15.57
C LEU A 70 2.18 7.95 15.65
N THR A 71 1.63 8.87 14.85
CA THR A 71 1.97 10.28 14.92
C THR A 71 1.57 10.88 16.27
N LEU A 72 0.37 10.59 16.78
CA LEU A 72 -0.07 11.10 18.08
C LEU A 72 0.72 10.51 19.25
N ASP A 73 1.11 9.24 19.15
CA ASP A 73 1.99 8.58 20.12
C ASP A 73 3.40 9.22 20.13
N SER A 74 3.90 9.66 18.97
CA SER A 74 5.18 10.39 18.88
C SER A 74 5.18 11.77 19.57
N ILE A 75 3.99 12.30 19.85
CA ILE A 75 3.77 13.57 20.59
C ILE A 75 3.39 13.24 22.07
N ASP A 76 3.60 12.00 22.52
CA ASP A 76 3.30 11.49 23.87
C ASP A 76 1.83 11.65 24.30
N TRP A 77 0.89 11.57 23.35
CA TRP A 77 -0.53 11.59 23.71
C TRP A 77 -0.95 10.33 24.48
N SER A 78 -1.76 10.51 25.51
CA SER A 78 -2.34 9.37 26.23
C SER A 78 -3.19 8.51 25.28
N LYS A 79 -3.02 7.19 25.39
CA LYS A 79 -3.76 6.19 24.58
C LYS A 79 -5.28 6.33 24.67
N GLN A 80 -5.81 6.79 25.82
CA GLN A 80 -7.23 7.09 25.98
C GLN A 80 -7.64 8.29 25.15
N ARG A 81 -6.86 9.37 25.21
CA ARG A 81 -7.10 10.59 24.43
C ARG A 81 -7.06 10.34 22.93
N ILE A 82 -6.12 9.51 22.46
CA ILE A 82 -6.04 9.09 21.05
C ILE A 82 -7.28 8.30 20.64
N ALA A 83 -7.73 7.37 21.49
CA ALA A 83 -8.92 6.57 21.23
C ALA A 83 -10.18 7.44 21.11
N ASP A 84 -10.34 8.40 22.01
CA ASP A 84 -11.47 9.33 22.01
C ASP A 84 -11.44 10.26 20.78
N TYR A 85 -10.25 10.75 20.41
CA TYR A 85 -10.07 11.63 19.25
C TYR A 85 -10.36 10.93 17.91
N LEU A 86 -9.92 9.68 17.75
CA LEU A 86 -10.09 8.91 16.51
C LEU A 86 -11.37 8.05 16.49
N GLY A 87 -12.13 8.00 17.59
CA GLY A 87 -13.34 7.19 17.70
C GLY A 87 -13.09 5.68 17.67
N ILE A 88 -11.87 5.23 18.00
CA ILE A 88 -11.46 3.81 18.02
C ILE A 88 -11.33 3.28 19.44
N THR A 89 -11.21 1.96 19.61
CA THR A 89 -11.03 1.38 20.95
C THR A 89 -9.60 1.58 21.46
N ARG A 90 -9.45 1.77 22.78
CA ARG A 90 -8.15 1.79 23.46
C ARG A 90 -7.28 0.57 23.15
N ASN A 91 -7.89 -0.59 22.95
CA ASN A 91 -7.18 -1.81 22.57
C ASN A 91 -6.60 -1.74 21.16
N GLN A 92 -7.31 -1.17 20.19
CA GLN A 92 -6.78 -0.93 18.84
C GLN A 92 -5.59 0.02 18.89
N VAL A 93 -5.67 1.11 19.66
CA VAL A 93 -4.55 2.04 19.88
C VAL A 93 -3.35 1.31 20.47
N ARG A 94 -3.55 0.54 21.55
CA ARG A 94 -2.49 -0.25 22.20
C ARG A 94 -1.80 -1.20 21.22
N TRP A 95 -2.58 -1.90 20.40
CA TRP A 95 -2.06 -2.84 19.41
C TRP A 95 -1.35 -2.14 18.25
N ALA A 96 -1.85 -1.00 17.78
CA ALA A 96 -1.22 -0.21 16.73
C ALA A 96 0.17 0.28 17.16
N ILE A 97 0.27 0.84 18.38
CA ILE A 97 1.54 1.26 18.98
C ILE A 97 2.49 0.08 19.16
N ALA A 98 2.01 -1.02 19.75
CA ALA A 98 2.84 -2.22 19.95
C ALA A 98 3.35 -2.83 18.64
N ARG A 99 2.59 -2.69 17.54
CA ARG A 99 3.00 -3.16 16.22
C ARG A 99 4.03 -2.22 15.57
N GLY A 100 4.00 -0.93 15.88
CA GLY A 100 4.95 0.08 15.40
C GLY A 100 4.94 0.33 13.89
N THR A 101 4.05 -0.32 13.13
CA THR A 101 3.95 -0.18 11.67
C THR A 101 2.52 0.19 11.30
N PRO A 102 2.30 1.08 10.32
CA PRO A 102 0.95 1.43 9.87
C PRO A 102 0.34 0.39 8.92
N THR A 103 1.15 -0.28 8.09
CA THR A 103 0.69 -1.24 7.06
C THR A 103 0.18 -2.57 7.63
N PRO A 104 -1.13 -2.89 7.53
CA PRO A 104 -1.71 -4.09 8.14
C PRO A 104 -0.96 -5.37 7.76
N ARG A 105 -0.88 -6.33 8.68
CA ARG A 105 -0.18 -7.59 8.42
C ARG A 105 -1.01 -8.44 7.45
N LYS A 106 -0.36 -8.98 6.41
CA LYS A 106 -1.01 -9.94 5.52
C LYS A 106 -1.44 -11.17 6.34
N PRO A 107 -2.71 -11.62 6.22
CA PRO A 107 -3.15 -12.84 6.88
C PRO A 107 -2.28 -14.03 6.45
N PRO A 108 -2.01 -14.99 7.34
CA PRO A 108 -1.40 -16.23 6.91
C PRO A 108 -2.29 -16.88 5.85
N GLY A 109 -1.67 -17.36 4.78
CA GLY A 109 -2.36 -18.15 3.77
C GLY A 109 -2.80 -19.50 4.32
N ARG A 110 -3.52 -20.27 3.49
CA ARG A 110 -3.84 -21.66 3.81
C ARG A 110 -2.55 -22.48 3.94
N VAL A 111 -2.46 -23.30 4.99
CA VAL A 111 -1.33 -24.23 5.17
C VAL A 111 -1.29 -25.22 3.99
N PRO A 112 -0.12 -25.45 3.36
CA PRO A 112 0.01 -26.42 2.29
C PRO A 112 -0.29 -27.83 2.80
N LYS A 113 -0.87 -28.67 1.95
CA LYS A 113 -1.18 -30.08 2.29
C LYS A 113 0.04 -30.99 2.26
N LEU A 114 1.06 -30.59 1.51
CA LEU A 114 2.29 -31.33 1.28
C LEU A 114 3.44 -30.53 1.87
N ILE A 115 4.39 -31.24 2.50
CA ILE A 115 5.66 -30.66 2.93
C ILE A 115 6.52 -30.41 1.70
N ARG A 116 7.47 -29.47 1.81
CA ARG A 116 8.35 -29.12 0.69
C ARG A 116 9.13 -30.33 0.14
N SER A 117 9.63 -31.19 1.03
CA SER A 117 10.34 -32.43 0.65
C SER A 117 9.47 -33.37 -0.17
N GLU A 118 8.24 -33.64 0.28
CA GLU A 118 7.29 -34.50 -0.44
C GLU A 118 6.99 -33.94 -1.83
N ALA A 119 6.84 -32.61 -1.95
CA ALA A 119 6.65 -31.98 -3.25
C ALA A 119 7.87 -32.16 -4.17
N ASP A 120 9.08 -32.06 -3.65
CA ASP A 120 10.32 -32.25 -4.41
C ASP A 120 10.49 -33.75 -4.82
N ASP A 121 10.06 -34.69 -3.98
CA ASP A 121 10.04 -36.13 -4.30
C ASP A 121 9.07 -36.44 -5.46
N ILE A 122 7.87 -35.84 -5.46
CA ILE A 122 6.92 -35.93 -6.58
C ILE A 122 7.53 -35.38 -7.87
N ILE A 123 8.16 -34.20 -7.78
CA ILE A 123 8.76 -33.55 -8.94
C ILE A 123 9.85 -34.46 -9.51
N THR A 124 10.70 -35.03 -8.66
CA THR A 124 11.76 -35.96 -9.07
C THR A 124 11.18 -37.21 -9.72
N PHE A 125 10.16 -37.81 -9.12
CA PHE A 125 9.50 -39.01 -9.63
C PHE A 125 8.87 -38.78 -11.02
N ILE A 126 8.14 -37.67 -11.19
CA ILE A 126 7.50 -37.31 -12.46
C ILE A 126 8.53 -36.94 -13.54
N THR A 127 9.65 -36.31 -13.16
CA THR A 127 10.64 -35.86 -14.14
C THR A 127 11.53 -36.98 -14.65
N THR A 128 11.75 -38.03 -13.86
CA THR A 128 12.63 -39.17 -14.16
C THR A 128 12.22 -39.91 -15.44
N ASP A 129 10.94 -40.24 -15.62
CA ASP A 129 10.46 -41.01 -16.77
C ASP A 129 9.26 -40.36 -17.46
N GLU A 130 9.13 -40.56 -18.77
CA GLU A 130 7.97 -40.09 -19.52
C GLU A 130 6.66 -40.80 -19.09
N ILE A 131 6.76 -42.06 -18.68
CA ILE A 131 5.61 -42.84 -18.20
C ILE A 131 5.08 -42.25 -16.89
N ASN A 132 5.97 -41.82 -15.98
CA ASN A 132 5.59 -41.26 -14.69
C ASN A 132 4.79 -39.95 -14.85
N ARG A 133 5.09 -39.17 -15.90
CA ARG A 133 4.33 -37.95 -16.27
C ARG A 133 2.89 -38.22 -16.67
N ARG A 134 2.59 -39.43 -17.13
CA ARG A 134 1.26 -39.83 -17.60
C ARG A 134 0.46 -40.61 -16.56
N LEU A 135 0.99 -40.78 -15.34
CA LEU A 135 0.28 -41.46 -14.25
C LEU A 135 -0.90 -40.62 -13.73
N SER A 136 -1.94 -41.30 -13.25
CA SER A 136 -3.07 -40.64 -12.58
C SER A 136 -2.67 -40.08 -11.21
N TYR A 137 -3.36 -39.04 -10.76
CA TYR A 137 -3.10 -38.44 -9.45
C TYR A 137 -3.26 -39.43 -8.29
N GLU A 138 -4.16 -40.40 -8.39
CA GLU A 138 -4.31 -41.46 -7.38
C GLU A 138 -3.03 -42.29 -7.23
N LYS A 139 -2.37 -42.62 -8.34
CA LYS A 139 -1.09 -43.35 -8.31
C LYS A 139 0.05 -42.48 -7.75
N LEU A 140 0.05 -41.18 -8.05
CA LEU A 140 1.02 -40.24 -7.50
C LEU A 140 0.84 -40.02 -5.99
N ILE A 141 -0.40 -40.01 -5.51
CA ILE A 141 -0.70 -39.91 -4.08
C ILE A 141 -0.24 -41.18 -3.35
N ASN A 142 -0.48 -42.37 -3.93
CA ASN A 142 -0.02 -43.64 -3.34
C ASN A 142 1.51 -43.75 -3.26
N PHE A 143 2.26 -43.05 -4.11
CA PHE A 143 3.72 -43.01 -4.03
C PHE A 143 4.22 -42.25 -2.79
N LEU A 144 3.44 -41.31 -2.27
CA LEU A 144 3.79 -40.45 -1.13
C LEU A 144 3.20 -40.91 0.21
N SER A 145 2.28 -41.89 0.17
CA SER A 145 1.59 -42.39 1.37
C SER A 145 2.41 -43.47 2.07
#